data_AF-A0A0F3Q0I6-F1
#
_entry.id   AF-A0A0F3Q0I6-F1
#
_cell.length_a   1.000
_cell.length_b   1.000
_cell.length_c   1.000
_cell.angle_alpha   90.00
_cell.angle_beta   90.00
_cell.angle_gamma   90.00
#
_symmetry.space_group_name_H-M   'P 1'
#
loop_
_entity.id
_entity.type
_entity.pdbx_description
1 polymer ?
#
loop_
_entity_poly.entity_id
_entity_poly.type
_entity_poly.pdbx_seq_one_letter_code
_entity_poly.pdbx_strand_id
1 'polypeptide(L)' 'MYGIEFSGHPDLRRILTDYGFRGHPMLKDFPLTGYEEIRYDFRKGKVAYQPVDLQQNFRLFNSMSPWKGYK' A
#
# COMPACT_ATOMS: atom_id res chain seq x y z
N MET A 1 -4.82 -8.72 -1.11
CA MET A 1 -5.20 -7.74 -0.07
C MET A 1 -4.70 -8.12 1.31
N TYR A 2 -5.07 -9.31 1.82
CA TYR A 2 -4.75 -9.75 3.19
C TYR A 2 -3.79 -10.96 3.25
N GLY A 3 -3.41 -11.55 2.12
CA GLY A 3 -2.53 -12.72 2.09
C GLY A 3 -3.16 -14.01 2.59
N ILE A 4 -4.50 -14.05 2.66
CA ILE A 4 -5.25 -15.24 3.02
C ILE A 4 -5.43 -16.10 1.77
N GLU A 5 -5.03 -17.36 1.86
CA GLU A 5 -5.23 -18.36 0.82
C GLU A 5 -6.60 -19.04 1.00
N PHE A 6 -7.31 -19.26 -0.11
CA PHE A 6 -8.61 -19.93 -0.11
C PHE A 6 -8.48 -21.29 -0.79
N SER A 7 -8.82 -22.37 -0.08
CA SER A 7 -8.82 -23.73 -0.63
C SER A 7 -10.00 -23.92 -1.59
N GLY A 8 -9.77 -24.67 -2.68
CA GLY A 8 -10.81 -25.01 -3.66
C GLY A 8 -11.18 -23.89 -4.64
N HIS A 9 -10.50 -22.73 -4.61
CA HIS A 9 -10.72 -21.67 -5.58
C HIS A 9 -9.98 -21.97 -6.90
N PRO A 10 -10.65 -21.93 -8.07
CA PRO A 10 -10.05 -22.36 -9.34
C PRO A 10 -8.98 -21.40 -9.89
N ASP A 11 -9.09 -20.09 -9.61
CA ASP A 11 -8.15 -19.06 -10.10
C ASP A 11 -7.90 -17.99 -9.03
N LEU A 12 -7.16 -18.35 -7.99
CA LEU A 12 -6.82 -17.40 -6.94
C LEU A 12 -5.68 -16.48 -7.41
N ARG A 13 -6.05 -15.29 -7.91
CA ARG A 13 -5.10 -14.27 -8.37
C ARG A 13 -5.43 -12.87 -7.84
N ARG A 14 -4.50 -11.95 -8.08
CA ARG A 14 -4.65 -10.53 -7.71
C ARG A 14 -5.59 -9.83 -8.69
N ILE A 15 -6.38 -8.89 -8.17
CA ILE A 15 -7.38 -8.15 -8.96
C ILE A 15 -7.18 -6.63 -8.84
N LEU A 16 -6.88 -6.11 -7.64
CA LEU A 16 -6.88 -4.67 -7.35
C LEU A 16 -5.48 -4.05 -7.23
N THR A 17 -4.43 -4.87 -7.19
CA THR A 17 -3.04 -4.41 -7.09
C THR A 17 -2.35 -4.49 -8.44
N ASP A 18 -1.33 -3.67 -8.64
CA ASP A 18 -0.47 -3.78 -9.81
C ASP A 18 0.15 -5.19 -9.93
N TYR A 19 0.48 -5.59 -11.16
CA TYR A 19 1.03 -6.90 -11.49
C TYR A 19 2.34 -7.18 -10.74
N GLY A 20 3.23 -6.18 -10.69
CA GLY A 20 4.53 -6.27 -10.02
C GLY A 20 4.49 -6.06 -8.50
N PHE A 21 3.34 -5.73 -7.93
CA PHE A 21 3.20 -5.31 -6.54
C PHE A 21 3.71 -6.38 -5.56
N ARG A 22 4.38 -6.00 -4.47
CA ARG A 22 4.85 -6.94 -3.46
C ARG A 22 4.21 -6.63 -2.11
N GLY A 23 3.56 -7.64 -1.53
CA GLY A 23 2.90 -7.54 -0.23
C GLY A 23 1.37 -7.49 -0.31
N HIS A 24 0.76 -7.18 0.83
CA HIS A 24 -0.68 -7.23 1.07
C HIS A 24 -1.11 -5.90 1.71
N PRO A 25 -1.71 -4.97 0.95
CA PRO A 25 -1.87 -3.57 1.37
C PRO A 25 -2.70 -3.35 2.64
N MET A 26 -3.58 -4.29 2.98
CA MET A 26 -4.52 -4.14 4.10
C MET A 26 -4.03 -4.85 5.37
N LEU A 27 -2.77 -5.28 5.42
CA LEU A 27 -2.13 -5.71 6.65
C LEU A 27 -1.74 -4.49 7.50
N LYS A 28 -1.78 -4.65 8.84
CA LYS A 28 -1.56 -3.54 9.78
C LYS A 28 -0.11 -3.03 9.83
N ASP A 29 0.83 -3.85 9.40
CA ASP A 29 2.25 -3.55 9.31
C ASP A 29 2.63 -2.85 8.00
N PHE A 30 1.75 -2.92 6.99
CA PHE A 30 1.98 -2.31 5.69
C PHE A 30 1.84 -0.77 5.77
N PRO A 31 2.82 0.02 5.29
CA PRO A 31 2.74 1.47 5.35
C PRO A 31 1.70 2.01 4.37
N LEU A 32 0.97 3.07 4.75
CA LEU A 32 -0.05 3.69 3.92
C LEU A 32 0.48 4.15 2.54
N THR A 33 1.73 4.59 2.51
CA THR A 33 2.40 5.11 1.31
C THR A 33 2.88 4.01 0.38
N GLY A 34 2.95 2.76 0.86
CA GLY A 34 3.68 1.69 0.19
C GLY A 34 5.20 1.87 0.26
N TYR A 35 5.90 0.97 -0.43
CA TYR A 35 7.37 0.94 -0.48
C TYR A 35 7.94 1.50 -1.79
N GLU A 36 7.16 1.43 -2.87
CA GLU A 36 7.59 1.81 -4.22
C GLU A 36 6.63 2.84 -4.82
N GLU A 37 7.20 3.82 -5.51
CA GLU A 37 6.51 4.79 -6.35
C GLU A 37 6.86 4.57 -7.82
N ILE A 38 6.04 5.13 -8.70
CA ILE A 38 6.17 4.98 -10.14
C ILE A 38 6.53 6.33 -10.76
N ARG A 39 7.62 6.38 -11.51
CA ARG A 39 8.07 7.58 -12.25
C ARG A 39 8.46 7.23 -13.69
N TYR A 40 8.24 8.16 -14.61
CA TYR A 40 8.68 8.00 -15.99
C TYR A 40 10.17 8.32 -16.12
N ASP A 41 10.96 7.37 -16.61
CA ASP A 41 12.39 7.54 -16.86
C ASP A 41 12.60 7.88 -18.35
N PHE A 42 12.82 9.17 -18.64
CA PHE A 42 13.04 9.66 -20.01
C PHE A 42 14.26 9.04 -20.69
N ARG A 43 15.30 8.64 -19.94
CA ARG A 43 16.51 8.03 -20.53
C ARG A 43 16.23 6.61 -21.02
N LYS A 44 15.34 5.90 -20.34
CA LYS A 44 14.94 4.54 -20.70
C LYS A 44 13.67 4.48 -21.54
N GLY A 45 12.98 5.61 -21.71
CA GLY A 45 11.72 5.71 -22.45
C GLY A 45 10.58 4.90 -21.83
N LYS A 46 10.65 4.58 -20.53
CA LYS A 46 9.69 3.68 -19.87
C LYS A 46 9.38 4.12 -18.44
N VAL A 47 8.25 3.61 -17.95
CA VAL A 47 7.85 3.74 -16.56
C VAL A 47 8.75 2.85 -15.68
N ALA A 48 9.27 3.41 -14.59
CA ALA A 48 10.18 2.74 -13.67
C ALA A 48 9.63 2.80 -12.23
N TYR A 49 9.83 1.70 -11.50
CA TYR A 49 9.56 1.61 -10.07
C TYR A 49 10.79 2.10 -9.30
N GLN A 50 10.57 2.92 -8.28
CA GLN A 50 11.62 3.47 -7.40
C GLN A 50 11.14 3.41 -5.94
N PRO A 51 12.05 3.35 -4.95
CA PRO A 51 11.64 3.51 -3.55
C PRO A 51 10.89 4.83 -3.35
N VAL A 52 9.83 4.81 -2.53
CA VAL A 52 9.03 6.01 -2.22
C VAL A 52 9.93 7.10 -1.63
N ASP A 53 9.86 8.29 -2.22
CA ASP A 53 10.53 9.50 -1.70
C ASP A 53 9.53 10.66 -1.67
N LEU A 54 8.86 10.80 -0.52
CA LEU A 54 7.84 11.82 -0.32
C LEU A 54 8.49 13.16 0.04
N GLN A 55 8.17 14.21 -0.72
CA GLN A 55 8.55 15.58 -0.37
C GLN A 55 8.00 16.02 0.99
N GLN A 56 6.82 15.50 1.36
CA GLN A 56 6.21 15.70 2.67
C GLN A 56 5.72 14.37 3.22
N ASN A 57 6.15 14.05 4.44
CA ASN A 57 5.70 12.86 5.14
C ASN A 57 4.23 12.94 5.57
N PHE A 58 3.58 11.76 5.64
CA PHE A 58 2.22 11.64 6.15
C PHE A 58 2.15 12.09 7.63
N ARG A 59 1.19 12.95 7.96
CA ARG A 59 1.00 13.46 9.32
C ARG A 59 -0.06 12.64 10.04
N LEU A 60 0.38 11.94 11.09
CA LEU A 60 -0.51 11.23 12.01
C LEU A 60 -1.07 12.22 13.04
N PHE A 61 -2.34 12.58 12.87
CA PHE A 61 -3.05 13.39 13.85
C PHE A 61 -3.73 12.48 14.87
N ASN A 62 -3.42 12.67 16.15
CA ASN A 62 -4.13 12.01 17.22
C ASN A 62 -5.31 12.88 17.66
N SER A 63 -6.48 12.65 17.06
CA SER A 63 -7.72 13.33 17.43
C SER A 63 -8.47 12.65 18.58
N MET A 64 -7.86 11.66 19.24
CA MET A 64 -8.51 10.96 20.34
C MET A 64 -8.68 11.91 21.51
N SER A 65 -9.94 12.16 21.88
CA SER A 65 -10.26 12.88 23.10
C SER A 65 -9.71 12.09 24.30
N PRO A 66 -9.06 12.76 25.27
CA PRO A 66 -8.65 12.11 26.51
C PRO A 66 -9.85 11.72 27.38
N TRP A 67 -11.02 12.33 27.11
CA TRP A 67 -12.26 12.02 27.82
C TRP A 67 -12.93 10.80 27.20
N LYS A 68 -13.35 9.87 28.05
CA LYS A 68 -14.16 8.73 27.63
C LYS A 68 -15.47 9.26 27.06
N GLY A 69 -15.63 9.18 25.74
CA GLY A 69 -16.91 9.44 25.09
C GLY A 69 -17.95 8.47 25.67
N TYR A 70 -18.96 9.01 26.35
CA TYR A 70 -20.13 8.23 26.71
C TYR A 70 -21.00 8.06 25.46
N LYS A 71 -21.60 6.88 25.33
CA LYS A 71 -22.61 6.61 24.30
C LYS A 71 -23.82 7.49 24.50
#